data_AF-A0A1S6J5U7-F1
#
_entry.id   AF-A0A1S6J5U7-F1
#
_cell.length_a   1.000
_cell.length_b   1.000
_cell.length_c   1.000
_cell.angle_alpha   90.00
_cell.angle_beta   90.00
_cell.angle_gamma   90.00
#
_symmetry.space_group_name_H-M   'P 1'
#
loop_
_entity.id
_entity.type
_entity.pdbx_description
1 polymer ?
#
loop_
_entity_poly.entity_id
_entity_poly.type
_entity_poly.pdbx_seq_one_letter_code
_entity_poly.pdbx_strand_id
1 'polypeptide(L)'
;MVSSTCWADVLHGAGPCDPRFPPCAASPPPRRSAPLGTLEAAAPPIARRSPSADPHSTTGGRSPDSGVDMVTRKNITGRFGSAAAGMLLATGVTLAARRRGLEKARLHERQLELEELAIRRESLRHQQRMHWELLARAIDDPSLAEVIDTYDKDVPAARRRQFFYANAWYTYLFHTHRMGLLDREELYRHLREFFQSPVFRAYWQASGNMRDSLNEASEEARLGRMVDDLVRDLEEADTEEWWVVGNPPTD
;
A
#
# COMPACT_ATOMS: atom_id res chain seq x y z
N MET A 1 -16.98 22.73 -2.10
CA MET A 1 -16.26 21.64 -1.40
C MET A 1 -14.79 21.83 -1.64
N VAL A 2 -13.94 21.78 -0.61
CA VAL A 2 -12.54 21.45 -0.88
C VAL A 2 -12.56 19.97 -1.24
N SER A 3 -12.50 19.67 -2.54
CA SER A 3 -12.46 18.29 -3.03
C SER A 3 -11.37 17.51 -2.28
N SER A 4 -11.55 16.21 -2.15
CA SER A 4 -10.53 15.31 -1.59
C SER A 4 -9.17 15.46 -2.29
N THR A 5 -9.17 15.89 -3.56
CA THR A 5 -7.97 16.30 -4.33
C THR A 5 -7.51 17.73 -4.06
N CYS A 6 -8.42 18.66 -3.79
CA CYS A 6 -8.10 20.07 -3.56
C CYS A 6 -7.31 20.30 -2.24
N TRP A 7 -7.46 19.44 -1.22
CA TRP A 7 -6.56 19.46 -0.05
C TRP A 7 -5.22 18.74 -0.31
N ALA A 8 -5.18 17.74 -1.19
CA ALA A 8 -3.96 16.99 -1.50
C ALA A 8 -2.96 17.81 -2.37
N ASP A 9 -3.49 18.62 -3.29
CA ASP A 9 -2.68 19.42 -4.22
C ASP A 9 -2.17 20.74 -3.61
N VAL A 10 -2.86 21.31 -2.61
CA VAL A 10 -2.45 22.57 -1.95
C VAL A 10 -1.17 22.43 -1.12
N LEU A 11 -0.75 21.21 -0.75
CA LEU A 11 0.45 20.95 0.07
C LEU A 11 1.62 20.30 -0.69
N HIS A 12 1.49 20.04 -2.01
CA HIS A 12 2.63 19.62 -2.83
C HIS A 12 3.57 20.78 -3.23
N GLY A 13 3.27 22.00 -2.80
CA GLY A 13 4.21 23.12 -2.81
C GLY A 13 5.11 23.11 -1.57
N ALA A 14 6.15 22.29 -1.57
CA ALA A 14 7.27 22.43 -0.63
C ALA A 14 7.98 23.77 -0.87
N GLY A 15 7.45 24.84 -0.27
CA GLY A 15 8.18 26.09 -0.06
C GLY A 15 9.20 25.91 1.09
N PRO A 16 10.36 26.58 1.02
CA PRO A 16 11.43 26.42 2.00
C PRO A 16 10.95 26.80 3.41
N CYS A 17 11.37 26.01 4.40
CA CYS A 17 11.07 26.17 5.81
C CYS A 17 11.18 27.65 6.27
N ASP A 18 10.05 28.25 6.64
CA ASP A 18 10.00 29.58 7.28
C ASP A 18 10.47 29.44 8.75
N PRO A 19 11.52 30.15 9.19
CA PRO A 19 12.04 30.10 10.55
C PRO A 19 11.10 30.68 11.63
N ARG A 20 9.90 31.16 11.27
CA ARG A 20 8.92 31.70 12.22
C ARG A 20 8.09 30.64 12.95
N PHE A 21 8.12 29.38 12.54
CA PHE A 21 7.42 28.29 13.23
C PHE A 21 8.40 27.47 14.08
N PRO A 22 8.19 27.33 15.40
CA PRO A 22 9.05 26.51 16.23
C PRO A 22 8.93 25.02 15.81
N PRO A 23 10.03 24.24 15.81
CA PRO A 23 9.96 22.82 15.51
C PRO A 23 9.06 22.13 16.53
N CYS A 24 8.07 21.39 16.04
CA CYS A 24 7.22 20.52 16.86
C CYS A 24 8.11 19.65 17.76
N ALA A 25 7.89 19.77 19.07
CA ALA A 25 8.61 19.02 20.09
C ALA A 25 8.59 17.51 19.77
N ALA A 26 9.77 16.89 19.81
CA ALA A 26 9.94 15.46 19.62
C ALA A 26 9.11 14.67 20.66
N SER A 27 8.35 13.70 20.17
CA SER A 27 7.60 12.75 21.00
C SER A 27 8.52 12.02 21.99
N PRO A 28 8.07 11.73 23.23
CA PRO A 28 8.86 11.00 24.21
C PRO A 28 9.02 9.52 23.80
N PRO A 29 10.13 8.86 24.19
CA PRO A 29 10.39 7.47 23.81
C PRO A 29 9.38 6.49 24.45
N PRO A 30 9.10 5.34 23.81
CA PRO A 30 8.13 4.38 24.31
C PRO A 30 8.59 3.75 25.63
N ARG A 31 7.66 3.65 26.60
CA ARG A 31 7.86 2.99 27.89
C ARG A 31 8.12 1.48 27.70
N ARG A 32 9.08 0.96 28.47
CA ARG A 32 9.42 -0.47 28.56
C ARG A 32 8.23 -1.32 29.00
N SER A 33 7.94 -2.38 28.27
CA SER A 33 6.98 -3.42 28.60
C SER A 33 7.48 -4.27 29.79
N ALA A 34 6.61 -4.53 30.76
CA ALA A 34 6.79 -5.55 31.80
C ALA A 34 6.21 -6.92 31.32
N PRO A 35 6.66 -8.06 31.87
CA PRO A 35 6.57 -9.37 31.21
C PRO A 35 5.21 -10.05 31.41
N LEU A 36 4.73 -10.70 30.34
CA LEU A 36 3.60 -11.63 30.37
C LEU A 36 4.01 -12.95 31.03
N GLY A 37 3.16 -13.41 31.94
CA GLY A 37 3.31 -14.64 32.69
C GLY A 37 3.25 -15.91 31.84
N THR A 38 3.86 -16.93 32.42
CA THR A 38 4.00 -18.33 31.99
C THR A 38 2.69 -19.02 31.62
N LEU A 39 2.65 -19.65 30.44
CA LEU A 39 1.81 -20.81 30.17
C LEU A 39 2.69 -21.94 29.61
N GLU A 40 2.65 -23.04 30.33
CA GLU A 40 3.46 -24.24 30.17
C GLU A 40 2.77 -25.24 29.24
N ALA A 41 3.59 -25.91 28.42
CA ALA A 41 3.49 -27.26 27.86
C ALA A 41 2.18 -27.77 27.19
N ALA A 42 2.31 -28.15 25.90
CA ALA A 42 2.19 -29.55 25.46
C ALA A 42 2.58 -29.69 23.97
N ALA A 43 3.63 -30.45 23.68
CA ALA A 43 4.04 -30.85 22.34
C ALA A 43 3.90 -32.38 22.18
N PRO A 44 3.50 -32.92 21.02
CA PRO A 44 3.67 -34.33 20.70
C PRO A 44 4.91 -34.59 19.81
N PRO A 45 5.47 -35.81 19.84
CA PRO A 45 6.85 -36.08 19.43
C PRO A 45 7.00 -36.41 17.94
N ILE A 46 8.06 -35.87 17.33
CA ILE A 46 8.54 -36.26 15.99
C ILE A 46 9.53 -37.43 16.16
N ALA A 47 9.18 -38.59 15.62
CA ALA A 47 10.03 -39.76 15.58
C ALA A 47 11.19 -39.57 14.58
N ARG A 48 12.42 -39.69 15.07
CA ARG A 48 13.66 -39.80 14.29
C ARG A 48 13.76 -41.19 13.65
N ARG A 49 14.21 -41.25 12.39
CA ARG A 49 15.01 -42.38 11.87
C ARG A 49 16.15 -41.85 10.99
N SER A 50 17.36 -42.23 11.36
CA SER A 50 18.58 -42.22 10.54
C SER A 50 19.20 -43.64 10.63
N PRO A 51 20.37 -43.89 10.05
CA PRO A 51 20.58 -44.40 8.70
C PRO A 51 21.13 -45.85 8.71
N SER A 52 21.15 -46.53 7.56
CA SER A 52 21.84 -47.83 7.40
C SER A 52 22.77 -47.78 6.19
N ALA A 53 23.99 -48.25 6.40
CA ALA A 53 25.11 -48.27 5.48
C ALA A 53 25.27 -49.61 4.75
N ASP A 54 25.99 -49.55 3.61
CA ASP A 54 26.92 -50.52 3.01
C ASP A 54 26.43 -51.92 2.53
N PRO A 55 27.28 -52.70 1.82
CA PRO A 55 28.05 -52.37 0.61
C PRO A 55 28.02 -53.54 -0.43
N HIS A 56 28.39 -53.33 -1.70
CA HIS A 56 28.87 -54.44 -2.53
C HIS A 56 30.00 -54.03 -3.48
N SER A 57 31.15 -54.63 -3.21
CA SER A 57 32.35 -54.75 -4.02
C SER A 57 32.27 -55.93 -4.98
N THR A 58 32.81 -55.80 -6.20
CA THR A 58 33.26 -56.95 -6.98
C THR A 58 34.53 -56.59 -7.77
N THR A 59 35.51 -57.47 -7.71
CA THR A 59 36.89 -57.33 -8.20
C THR A 59 37.14 -58.33 -9.34
N GLY A 60 38.04 -57.95 -10.27
CA GLY A 60 38.83 -58.84 -11.13
C GLY A 60 38.34 -58.88 -12.59
N GLY A 61 39.17 -58.76 -13.62
CA GLY A 61 40.61 -58.62 -13.75
C GLY A 61 41.04 -59.14 -15.14
N ARG A 62 41.85 -58.39 -15.89
CA ARG A 62 42.89 -58.88 -16.82
C ARG A 62 43.60 -57.74 -17.55
N SER A 63 44.92 -57.89 -17.65
CA SER A 63 45.90 -57.22 -18.52
C SER A 63 46.61 -58.33 -19.31
N PRO A 64 47.61 -58.11 -20.19
CA PRO A 64 48.12 -56.87 -20.82
C PRO A 64 48.38 -57.01 -22.35
N ASP A 65 48.68 -55.91 -23.05
CA ASP A 65 49.71 -55.86 -24.13
C ASP A 65 50.00 -54.38 -24.43
N SER A 66 51.17 -53.87 -24.05
CA SER A 66 52.39 -53.67 -24.88
C SER A 66 52.28 -52.53 -25.90
N GLY A 67 53.21 -51.60 -25.81
CA GLY A 67 53.24 -50.39 -26.64
C GLY A 67 54.13 -49.32 -26.01
N VAL A 68 55.42 -49.59 -26.04
CA VAL A 68 56.49 -48.64 -25.69
C VAL A 68 56.41 -47.47 -26.66
N ASP A 69 56.31 -46.24 -26.16
CA ASP A 69 57.02 -45.13 -26.79
C ASP A 69 57.34 -44.02 -25.78
N MET A 70 58.64 -43.85 -25.64
CA MET A 70 59.32 -42.93 -24.75
C MET A 70 59.56 -41.64 -25.54
N VAL A 71 58.71 -40.64 -25.35
CA VAL A 71 58.99 -39.28 -25.83
C VAL A 71 59.22 -38.36 -24.63
N THR A 72 60.49 -38.03 -24.49
CA THR A 72 61.12 -37.09 -23.58
C THR A 72 60.30 -35.79 -23.43
N ARG A 73 59.53 -35.68 -22.35
CA ARG A 73 58.88 -34.42 -21.96
C ARG A 73 59.95 -33.52 -21.34
N LYS A 74 60.52 -32.62 -22.14
CA LYS A 74 61.36 -31.52 -21.66
C LYS A 74 60.58 -30.69 -20.65
N ASN A 75 61.05 -30.68 -19.41
CA ASN A 75 60.64 -29.72 -18.39
C ASN A 75 61.09 -28.33 -18.82
N ILE A 76 60.16 -27.53 -19.37
CA ILE A 76 60.30 -26.08 -19.39
C ILE A 76 59.65 -25.58 -18.11
N THR A 77 60.44 -25.53 -17.06
CA THR A 77 60.16 -24.76 -15.84
C THR A 77 60.31 -23.27 -16.21
N GLY A 78 59.34 -22.78 -16.97
CA GLY A 78 59.20 -21.37 -17.34
C GLY A 78 58.43 -20.63 -16.26
N ARG A 79 59.17 -19.95 -15.41
CA ARG A 79 58.74 -19.01 -14.37
C ARG A 79 57.88 -17.86 -14.92
N PHE A 80 56.61 -18.13 -15.25
CA PHE A 80 55.62 -17.12 -15.68
C PHE A 80 54.19 -17.31 -15.13
N GLY A 81 53.99 -18.17 -14.11
CA GLY A 81 52.66 -18.41 -13.52
C GLY A 81 52.14 -17.36 -12.52
N SER A 82 52.99 -16.43 -12.08
CA SER A 82 52.66 -15.53 -10.94
C SER A 82 51.95 -14.23 -11.33
N ALA A 83 52.22 -13.66 -12.51
CA ALA A 83 51.67 -12.35 -12.88
C ALA A 83 50.21 -12.44 -13.37
N ALA A 84 49.87 -13.47 -14.16
CA ALA A 84 48.52 -13.66 -14.68
C ALA A 84 47.49 -14.01 -13.57
N ALA A 85 47.89 -14.81 -12.58
CA ALA A 85 47.05 -15.15 -11.43
C ALA A 85 46.78 -13.92 -10.54
N GLY A 86 47.77 -13.05 -10.33
CA GLY A 86 47.62 -11.81 -9.58
C GLY A 86 46.68 -10.81 -10.26
N MET A 87 46.72 -10.71 -11.61
CA MET A 87 45.83 -9.84 -12.38
C MET A 87 44.38 -10.37 -12.40
N LEU A 88 44.16 -11.68 -12.51
CA LEU A 88 42.82 -12.28 -12.44
C LEU A 88 42.18 -12.17 -11.04
N LEU A 89 42.98 -12.29 -9.98
CA LEU A 89 42.51 -12.06 -8.61
C LEU A 89 42.19 -10.57 -8.35
N ALA A 90 43.05 -9.65 -8.81
CA ALA A 90 42.80 -8.20 -8.66
C ALA A 90 41.56 -7.74 -9.44
N THR A 91 41.36 -8.23 -10.66
CA THR A 91 40.15 -7.96 -11.46
C THR A 91 38.90 -8.61 -10.86
N GLY A 92 39.01 -9.83 -10.32
CA GLY A 92 37.92 -10.49 -9.62
C GLY A 92 37.49 -9.77 -8.33
N VAL A 93 38.45 -9.33 -7.52
CA VAL A 93 38.20 -8.58 -6.28
C VAL A 93 37.59 -7.20 -6.56
N THR A 94 38.07 -6.49 -7.57
CA THR A 94 37.50 -5.18 -7.97
C THR A 94 36.09 -5.33 -8.54
N LEU A 95 35.83 -6.37 -9.35
CA LEU A 95 34.48 -6.66 -9.84
C LEU A 95 33.54 -7.04 -8.70
N ALA A 96 33.97 -7.86 -7.75
CA ALA A 96 33.17 -8.24 -6.58
C ALA A 96 32.88 -7.03 -5.67
N ALA A 97 33.87 -6.17 -5.43
CA ALA A 97 33.67 -4.93 -4.68
C ALA A 97 32.71 -3.97 -5.40
N ARG A 98 32.82 -3.84 -6.72
CA ARG A 98 31.91 -3.04 -7.54
C ARG A 98 30.48 -3.60 -7.52
N ARG A 99 30.31 -4.91 -7.62
CA ARG A 99 28.99 -5.59 -7.49
C ARG A 99 28.35 -5.32 -6.13
N ARG A 100 29.11 -5.48 -5.04
CA ARG A 100 28.64 -5.16 -3.68
C ARG A 100 28.27 -3.69 -3.52
N GLY A 101 29.03 -2.78 -4.13
CA GLY A 101 28.70 -1.35 -4.15
C GLY A 101 27.37 -1.06 -4.84
N LEU A 102 27.13 -1.68 -6.01
CA LEU A 102 25.87 -1.56 -6.73
C LEU A 102 24.69 -2.17 -5.98
N GLU A 103 24.87 -3.33 -5.34
CA GLU A 103 23.84 -3.95 -4.51
C GLU A 103 23.46 -3.07 -3.32
N LYS A 104 24.45 -2.49 -2.62
CA LYS A 104 24.19 -1.54 -1.53
C LYS A 104 23.45 -0.29 -2.02
N ALA A 105 23.84 0.26 -3.17
CA ALA A 105 23.16 1.41 -3.75
C ALA A 105 21.69 1.09 -4.08
N ARG A 106 21.42 -0.06 -4.70
CA ARG A 106 20.04 -0.52 -4.99
C ARG A 106 19.20 -0.74 -3.74
N LEU A 107 19.79 -1.30 -2.68
CA LEU A 107 19.09 -1.48 -1.41
C LEU A 107 18.76 -0.14 -0.76
N HIS A 108 19.70 0.80 -0.80
CA HIS A 108 19.48 2.14 -0.27
C HIS A 108 18.40 2.90 -1.05
N GLU A 109 18.41 2.82 -2.37
CA GLU A 109 17.35 3.38 -3.23
C GLU A 109 15.98 2.82 -2.87
N ARG A 110 15.84 1.48 -2.79
CA ARG A 110 14.59 0.84 -2.35
C ARG A 110 14.17 1.26 -0.94
N GLN A 111 15.13 1.45 -0.04
CA GLN A 111 14.83 1.91 1.31
C GLN A 111 14.26 3.33 1.29
N LEU A 112 14.85 4.24 0.52
CA LEU A 112 14.34 5.60 0.35
C LEU A 112 12.93 5.62 -0.28
N GLU A 113 12.69 4.78 -1.30
CA GLU A 113 11.36 4.62 -1.90
C GLU A 113 10.32 4.15 -0.86
N LEU A 114 10.67 3.17 -0.03
CA LEU A 114 9.79 2.68 1.02
C LEU A 114 9.55 3.72 2.12
N GLU A 115 10.58 4.49 2.49
CA GLU A 115 10.48 5.59 3.45
C GLU A 115 9.57 6.71 2.91
N GLU A 116 9.73 7.09 1.64
CA GLU A 116 8.86 8.07 0.98
C GLU A 116 7.41 7.61 0.97
N LEU A 117 7.16 6.34 0.60
CA LEU A 117 5.82 5.75 0.62
C LEU A 117 5.24 5.70 2.04
N ALA A 118 6.06 5.43 3.06
CA ALA A 118 5.63 5.42 4.45
C ALA A 118 5.22 6.82 4.92
N ILE A 119 6.05 7.84 4.64
CA ILE A 119 5.75 9.25 4.96
C ILE A 119 4.47 9.70 4.25
N ARG A 120 4.33 9.36 2.96
CA ARG A 120 3.12 9.70 2.19
C ARG A 120 1.86 9.04 2.76
N ARG A 121 1.94 7.78 3.20
CA ARG A 121 0.81 7.09 3.83
C ARG A 121 0.46 7.69 5.18
N GLU A 122 1.47 8.06 5.97
CA GLU A 122 1.26 8.70 7.26
C GLU A 122 0.62 10.08 7.10
N SER A 123 1.11 10.90 6.16
CA SER A 123 0.54 12.22 5.90
C SER A 123 -0.93 12.12 5.45
N LEU A 124 -1.26 11.17 4.57
CA LEU A 124 -2.66 10.94 4.15
C LEU A 124 -3.57 10.53 5.32
N ARG A 125 -3.13 9.60 6.17
CA ARG A 125 -3.90 9.22 7.37
C ARG A 125 -4.09 10.39 8.33
N HIS A 126 -3.04 11.21 8.51
CA HIS A 126 -3.12 12.39 9.34
C HIS A 126 -4.13 13.41 8.77
N GLN A 127 -4.10 13.67 7.47
CA GLN A 127 -5.07 14.55 6.79
C GLN A 127 -6.51 14.04 6.93
N GLN A 128 -6.74 12.73 6.75
CA GLN A 128 -8.06 12.13 6.94
C GLN A 128 -8.59 12.30 8.37
N ARG A 129 -7.71 12.10 9.37
CA ARG A 129 -8.08 12.31 10.77
C ARG A 129 -8.45 13.77 11.04
N MET A 130 -7.64 14.71 10.56
CA MET A 130 -7.91 16.15 10.70
C MET A 130 -9.23 16.56 10.02
N HIS A 131 -9.49 16.04 8.82
CA HIS A 131 -10.74 16.28 8.12
C HIS A 131 -11.95 15.79 8.93
N TRP A 132 -11.87 14.57 9.48
CA TRP A 132 -12.91 14.03 10.34
C TRP A 132 -13.13 14.86 11.61
N GLU A 133 -12.04 15.31 12.26
CA GLU A 133 -12.14 16.17 13.44
C GLU A 133 -12.84 17.51 13.14
N LEU A 134 -12.56 18.12 11.99
CA LEU A 134 -13.22 19.35 11.56
C LEU A 134 -14.71 19.12 11.25
N LEU A 135 -15.04 18.04 10.54
CA LEU A 135 -16.43 17.67 10.26
C LEU A 135 -17.22 17.36 11.54
N ALA A 136 -16.63 16.61 12.48
CA ALA A 136 -17.27 16.30 13.76
C ALA A 136 -17.61 17.59 14.53
N ARG A 137 -16.68 18.55 14.60
CA ARG A 137 -16.95 19.86 15.23
C ARG A 137 -18.05 20.63 14.51
N ALA A 138 -18.09 20.61 13.19
CA ALA A 138 -19.16 21.27 12.42
C ALA A 138 -20.52 20.57 12.59
N ILE A 139 -20.53 19.26 12.82
CA ILE A 139 -21.77 18.52 13.15
C ILE A 139 -22.27 18.94 14.54
N ASP A 140 -21.40 19.09 15.53
CA ASP A 140 -21.79 19.46 16.89
C ASP A 140 -22.18 20.93 17.05
N ASP A 141 -21.54 21.83 16.29
CA ASP A 141 -21.78 23.29 16.36
C ASP A 141 -22.38 23.84 15.05
N PRO A 142 -23.66 24.23 15.03
CA PRO A 142 -24.32 24.82 13.86
C PRO A 142 -23.64 26.09 13.32
N SER A 143 -22.93 26.86 14.15
CA SER A 143 -22.24 28.06 13.69
C SER A 143 -20.98 27.71 12.88
N LEU A 144 -20.30 26.61 13.23
CA LEU A 144 -19.18 26.08 12.44
C LEU A 144 -19.66 25.40 11.17
N ALA A 145 -20.84 24.76 11.20
CA ALA A 145 -21.49 24.20 10.02
C ALA A 145 -21.70 25.23 8.90
N GLU A 146 -22.06 26.48 9.23
CA GLU A 146 -22.30 27.53 8.25
C GLU A 146 -21.06 27.87 7.40
N VAL A 147 -19.85 27.72 7.96
CA VAL A 147 -18.60 28.03 7.25
C VAL A 147 -18.36 27.07 6.08
N ILE A 148 -18.80 25.82 6.23
CA ILE A 148 -18.57 24.74 5.26
C ILE A 148 -19.84 24.31 4.54
N ASP A 149 -20.96 25.01 4.77
CA ASP A 149 -22.24 24.72 4.12
C ASP A 149 -22.19 25.15 2.64
N THR A 150 -22.22 24.15 1.76
CA THR A 150 -22.26 24.34 0.32
C THR A 150 -23.55 23.83 -0.29
N TYR A 151 -24.53 23.46 0.54
CA TYR A 151 -25.86 23.05 0.09
C TYR A 151 -26.76 24.26 -0.14
N ASP A 152 -27.94 24.02 -0.70
CA ASP A 152 -28.93 25.09 -0.86
C ASP A 152 -29.32 25.70 0.48
N LYS A 153 -29.53 27.03 0.47
CA LYS A 153 -29.76 27.82 1.70
C LYS A 153 -31.05 27.48 2.43
N ASP A 154 -31.96 26.76 1.77
CA ASP A 154 -33.23 26.29 2.31
C ASP A 154 -33.09 24.99 3.12
N VAL A 155 -31.95 24.30 3.05
CA VAL A 155 -31.71 23.07 3.81
C VAL A 155 -31.65 23.39 5.32
N PRO A 156 -32.58 22.83 6.14
CA PRO A 156 -32.58 23.09 7.57
C PRO A 156 -31.31 22.59 8.25
N ALA A 157 -30.84 23.28 9.30
CA ALA A 157 -29.59 22.93 10.01
C ALA A 157 -29.54 21.47 10.49
N ALA A 158 -30.66 20.90 10.92
CA ALA A 158 -30.74 19.49 11.30
C ALA A 158 -30.47 18.54 10.12
N ARG A 159 -30.98 18.86 8.93
CA ARG A 159 -30.75 18.08 7.70
C ARG A 159 -29.31 18.26 7.22
N ARG A 160 -28.76 19.47 7.33
CA ARG A 160 -27.35 19.78 7.00
C ARG A 160 -26.37 18.90 7.77
N ARG A 161 -26.59 18.69 9.08
CA ARG A 161 -25.78 17.76 9.88
C ARG A 161 -25.82 16.32 9.36
N GLN A 162 -26.99 15.86 8.92
CA GLN A 162 -27.12 14.54 8.31
C GLN A 162 -26.34 14.45 6.99
N PHE A 163 -26.36 15.52 6.19
CA PHE A 163 -25.59 15.58 4.94
C PHE A 163 -24.08 15.59 5.19
N PHE A 164 -23.58 16.29 6.21
CA PHE A 164 -22.18 16.19 6.59
C PHE A 164 -21.79 14.78 7.02
N TYR A 165 -22.65 14.10 7.77
CA TYR A 165 -22.40 12.71 8.15
C TYR A 165 -22.41 11.76 6.93
N ALA A 166 -23.36 11.94 6.00
CA ALA A 166 -23.39 11.19 4.74
C ALA A 166 -22.15 11.46 3.87
N ASN A 167 -21.72 12.71 3.78
CA ASN A 167 -20.48 13.09 3.11
C ASN A 167 -19.27 12.38 3.70
N ALA A 168 -19.19 12.36 5.03
CA ALA A 168 -18.06 11.75 5.71
C ALA A 168 -17.99 10.22 5.47
N TRP A 169 -19.13 9.54 5.42
CA TRP A 169 -19.20 8.13 5.00
C TRP A 169 -18.78 7.92 3.55
N TYR A 170 -19.27 8.76 2.62
CA TYR A 170 -18.88 8.68 1.21
C TYR A 170 -17.36 8.86 1.04
N THR A 171 -16.79 9.89 1.65
CA THR A 171 -15.36 10.19 1.59
C THR A 171 -14.52 9.08 2.24
N TYR A 172 -14.99 8.50 3.35
CA TYR A 172 -14.37 7.33 3.96
C TYR A 172 -14.32 6.13 2.98
N LEU A 173 -15.44 5.78 2.35
CA LEU A 173 -15.49 4.67 1.38
C LEU A 173 -14.59 4.92 0.17
N PHE A 174 -14.64 6.12 -0.40
CA PHE A 174 -13.79 6.51 -1.53
C PHE A 174 -12.30 6.38 -1.19
N HIS A 175 -11.88 6.84 -0.02
CA HIS A 175 -10.48 6.75 0.39
C HIS A 175 -10.06 5.32 0.72
N THR A 176 -10.95 4.52 1.29
CA THR A 176 -10.69 3.11 1.57
C THR A 176 -10.44 2.34 0.27
N HIS A 177 -11.25 2.61 -0.77
CA HIS A 177 -11.01 2.09 -2.12
C HIS A 177 -9.68 2.59 -2.71
N ARG A 178 -9.38 3.90 -2.63
CA ARG A 178 -8.10 4.45 -3.10
C ARG A 178 -6.87 3.89 -2.40
N MET A 179 -7.02 3.41 -1.17
CA MET A 179 -5.96 2.73 -0.42
C MET A 179 -5.81 1.25 -0.80
N GLY A 180 -6.68 0.71 -1.67
CA GLY A 180 -6.70 -0.69 -2.06
C GLY A 180 -7.23 -1.63 -0.97
N LEU A 181 -7.95 -1.08 0.02
CA LEU A 181 -8.59 -1.86 1.09
C LEU A 181 -10.00 -2.34 0.70
N LEU A 182 -10.59 -1.70 -0.30
CA LEU A 182 -11.82 -2.15 -0.97
C LEU A 182 -11.54 -2.18 -2.47
N ASP A 183 -11.90 -3.28 -3.12
CA ASP A 183 -12.00 -3.28 -4.57
C ASP A 183 -13.25 -2.50 -5.04
N ARG A 184 -13.41 -2.38 -6.36
CA ARG A 184 -14.48 -1.58 -6.95
C ARG A 184 -15.85 -2.23 -6.79
N GLU A 185 -15.92 -3.56 -6.79
CA GLU A 185 -17.15 -4.32 -6.58
C GLU A 185 -17.63 -4.19 -5.12
N GLU A 186 -16.71 -4.34 -4.17
CA GLU A 186 -16.96 -4.17 -2.74
C GLU A 186 -17.40 -2.74 -2.43
N LEU A 187 -16.75 -1.74 -3.02
CA LEU A 187 -17.16 -0.34 -2.91
C LEU A 187 -18.60 -0.15 -3.42
N TYR A 188 -18.93 -0.69 -4.60
CA TYR A 188 -20.27 -0.63 -5.17
C TYR A 188 -21.31 -1.25 -4.23
N ARG A 189 -21.01 -2.41 -3.66
CA ARG A 189 -21.90 -3.12 -2.71
C ARG A 189 -22.17 -2.28 -1.46
N HIS A 190 -21.13 -1.67 -0.88
CA HIS A 190 -21.29 -0.78 0.28
C HIS A 190 -22.09 0.47 -0.06
N LEU A 191 -21.80 1.12 -1.18
CA LEU A 191 -22.55 2.31 -1.61
C LEU A 191 -24.03 1.98 -1.78
N ARG A 192 -24.36 0.87 -2.46
CA ARG A 192 -25.73 0.42 -2.63
C ARG A 192 -26.48 0.23 -1.31
N GLU A 193 -25.81 -0.28 -0.27
CA GLU A 193 -26.38 -0.37 1.08
C GLU A 193 -26.71 1.03 1.66
N PHE A 194 -25.75 1.97 1.62
CA PHE A 194 -25.98 3.34 2.11
C PHE A 194 -27.06 4.08 1.33
N PHE A 195 -27.13 3.88 0.01
CA PHE A 195 -28.07 4.54 -0.88
C PHE A 195 -29.52 4.06 -0.76
N GLN A 196 -29.81 3.03 0.04
CA GLN A 196 -31.17 2.77 0.49
C GLN A 196 -31.72 3.86 1.40
N SER A 197 -30.86 4.54 2.15
CA SER A 197 -31.30 5.62 3.02
C SER A 197 -31.76 6.82 2.18
N PRO A 198 -33.01 7.31 2.37
CA PRO A 198 -33.50 8.49 1.65
C PRO A 198 -32.68 9.74 1.98
N VAL A 199 -32.04 9.77 3.15
CA VAL A 199 -31.14 10.86 3.54
C VAL A 199 -29.89 10.87 2.68
N PHE A 200 -29.35 9.69 2.37
CA PHE A 200 -28.14 9.56 1.56
C PHE A 200 -28.43 9.92 0.09
N ARG A 201 -29.59 9.52 -0.45
CA ARG A 201 -30.06 9.98 -1.78
C ARG A 201 -30.27 11.49 -1.84
N ALA A 202 -30.91 12.07 -0.82
CA ALA A 202 -31.09 13.52 -0.74
C ALA A 202 -29.76 14.28 -0.63
N TYR A 203 -28.81 13.77 0.15
CA TYR A 203 -27.44 14.29 0.19
C TYR A 203 -26.77 14.24 -1.19
N TRP A 204 -26.93 13.13 -1.90
CA TRP A 204 -26.32 12.91 -3.20
C TRP A 204 -26.85 13.88 -4.25
N GLN A 205 -28.16 14.12 -4.26
CA GLN A 205 -28.80 15.16 -5.07
C GLN A 205 -28.28 16.55 -4.69
N ALA A 206 -28.32 16.91 -3.40
CA ALA A 206 -27.91 18.22 -2.90
C ALA A 206 -26.42 18.55 -3.14
N SER A 207 -25.57 17.54 -3.31
CA SER A 207 -24.14 17.69 -3.61
C SER A 207 -23.80 17.60 -5.10
N GLY A 208 -24.79 17.53 -6.00
CA GLY A 208 -24.58 17.38 -7.45
C GLY A 208 -23.67 18.44 -8.04
N ASN A 209 -23.97 19.73 -7.82
CA ASN A 209 -23.18 20.87 -8.30
C ASN A 209 -21.70 20.80 -7.88
N MET A 210 -21.40 20.19 -6.72
CA MET A 210 -20.03 20.01 -6.25
C MET A 210 -19.30 18.94 -7.06
N ARG A 211 -19.98 17.85 -7.41
CA ARG A 211 -19.41 16.78 -8.25
C ARG A 211 -19.23 17.22 -9.69
N ASP A 212 -20.13 18.06 -10.21
CA ASP A 212 -20.02 18.63 -11.56
C ASP A 212 -18.76 19.50 -11.74
N SER A 213 -18.24 20.05 -10.63
CA SER A 213 -17.00 20.84 -10.64
C SER A 213 -15.71 19.99 -10.66
N LEU A 214 -15.81 18.67 -10.54
CA LEU A 214 -14.66 17.78 -10.52
C LEU A 214 -14.06 17.63 -11.92
N ASN A 215 -12.74 17.40 -11.97
CA ASN A 215 -12.10 16.97 -13.21
C ASN A 215 -12.72 15.63 -13.66
N GLU A 216 -13.30 15.60 -14.87
CA GLU A 216 -14.00 14.44 -15.42
C GLU A 216 -13.14 13.16 -15.50
N ALA A 217 -11.81 13.34 -15.63
CA ALA A 217 -10.82 12.28 -15.67
C ALA A 217 -10.37 11.82 -14.27
N SER A 218 -10.84 12.45 -13.19
CA SER A 218 -10.53 12.02 -11.83
C SER A 218 -11.24 10.72 -11.47
N GLU A 219 -10.63 9.93 -10.57
CA GLU A 219 -11.26 8.75 -9.97
C GLU A 219 -12.59 9.11 -9.28
N GLU A 220 -12.65 10.27 -8.62
CA GLU A 220 -13.85 10.72 -7.90
C GLU A 220 -15.00 11.01 -8.88
N ALA A 221 -14.73 11.62 -10.03
CA ALA A 221 -15.74 11.83 -11.06
C ALA A 221 -16.22 10.52 -11.70
N ARG A 222 -15.33 9.55 -11.92
CA ARG A 222 -15.70 8.20 -12.38
C ARG A 222 -16.60 7.49 -11.36
N LEU A 223 -16.24 7.56 -10.08
CA LEU A 223 -17.03 7.01 -9.00
C LEU A 223 -18.40 7.72 -8.91
N GLY A 224 -18.41 9.05 -9.06
CA GLY A 224 -19.63 9.86 -9.10
C GLY A 224 -20.63 9.32 -10.11
N ARG A 225 -20.22 9.16 -11.38
CA ARG A 225 -21.08 8.62 -12.43
C ARG A 225 -21.60 7.21 -12.13
N MET A 226 -20.73 6.34 -11.61
CA MET A 226 -21.14 4.99 -11.19
C MET A 226 -22.22 5.01 -10.12
N VAL A 227 -22.12 5.97 -9.18
CA VAL A 227 -23.12 6.16 -8.13
C VAL A 227 -24.39 6.82 -8.67
N ASP A 228 -24.29 7.76 -9.62
CA ASP A 228 -25.46 8.34 -10.29
C ASP A 228 -26.28 7.26 -11.00
N ASP A 229 -25.60 6.33 -11.70
CA ASP A 229 -26.26 5.17 -12.32
C ASP A 229 -26.91 4.25 -11.27
N LEU A 230 -26.20 3.94 -10.18
CA LEU A 230 -26.74 3.13 -9.08
C LEU A 230 -27.98 3.78 -8.42
N VAL A 231 -27.96 5.09 -8.20
CA VAL A 231 -29.09 5.81 -7.61
C VAL A 231 -30.30 5.75 -8.54
N ARG A 232 -30.09 5.95 -9.85
CA ARG A 232 -31.15 5.79 -10.85
C ARG A 232 -31.71 4.37 -10.84
N ASP A 233 -30.85 3.35 -10.84
CA ASP A 233 -31.28 1.95 -10.82
C ASP A 233 -32.11 1.63 -9.55
N LEU A 234 -31.71 2.17 -8.39
CA LEU A 234 -32.45 2.02 -7.13
C LEU A 234 -33.79 2.76 -7.11
N GLU A 235 -33.92 3.87 -7.83
CA GLU A 235 -35.18 4.62 -7.96
C GLU A 235 -36.16 3.97 -8.94
N GLU A 236 -35.64 3.33 -10.00
CA GLU A 236 -36.43 2.62 -11.01
C GLU A 236 -36.83 1.20 -10.57
N ALA A 237 -36.08 0.58 -9.66
CA ALA A 237 -36.36 -0.74 -9.15
C ALA A 237 -37.61 -0.74 -8.25
N ASP A 238 -38.73 -1.21 -8.79
CA ASP A 238 -39.95 -1.51 -8.02
C ASP A 238 -39.85 -2.88 -7.33
N THR A 239 -38.77 -3.11 -6.56
CA THR A 239 -38.51 -4.36 -5.87
C THR A 239 -38.01 -4.15 -4.44
N GLU A 240 -38.38 -5.06 -3.53
CA GLU A 240 -37.85 -5.07 -2.17
C GLU A 240 -36.41 -5.62 -2.11
N GLU A 241 -35.96 -6.28 -3.17
CA GLU A 241 -34.65 -6.94 -3.28
C GLU A 241 -33.54 -5.99 -3.79
N TRP A 242 -33.34 -4.89 -3.06
CA TRP A 242 -32.36 -3.85 -3.40
C TRP A 242 -30.91 -4.38 -3.58
N TRP A 243 -30.56 -5.52 -2.98
CA TRP A 243 -29.23 -6.15 -3.09
C TRP A 243 -28.95 -6.80 -4.46
N VAL A 244 -29.95 -6.90 -5.34
CA VAL A 244 -29.79 -7.37 -6.74
C VAL A 244 -29.80 -6.18 -7.72
N VAL A 245 -30.16 -4.98 -7.26
CA VAL A 245 -30.30 -3.81 -8.11
C VAL A 245 -28.93 -3.29 -8.57
N GLY A 246 -28.90 -2.93 -9.86
CA GLY A 246 -27.76 -2.38 -10.58
C GLY A 246 -26.71 -3.41 -10.99
N ASN A 247 -25.77 -2.98 -11.84
CA ASN A 247 -24.72 -3.84 -12.38
C ASN A 247 -23.38 -3.53 -11.68
N PRO A 248 -22.87 -4.39 -10.79
CA PRO A 248 -21.57 -4.17 -10.19
C PRO A 248 -20.48 -4.19 -11.27
N PRO A 249 -19.48 -3.30 -11.19
CA PRO A 249 -18.35 -3.32 -12.11
C PRO A 249 -17.52 -4.60 -11.92
N THR A 250 -17.16 -5.26 -13.02
CA THR A 250 -16.45 -6.55 -13.03
C THR A 250 -14.93 -6.45 -13.21
N ASP A 251 -14.38 -5.24 -13.19
CA ASP A 251 -12.98 -4.95 -13.50
C ASP A 251 -12.12 -4.73 -12.25
#